data_AF-A0A7C1GNH7-F1
#
_entry.id   AF-A0A7C1GNH7-F1
#
_cell.length_a   1.000
_cell.length_b   1.000
_cell.length_c   1.000
_cell.angle_alpha   90.00
_cell.angle_beta   90.00
_cell.angle_gamma   90.00
#
_symmetry.space_group_name_H-M   'P 1'
#
loop_
_entity.id
_entity.type
_entity.pdbx_description
1 polymer ?
#
loop_
_entity_poly.entity_id
_entity_poly.type
_entity_poly.pdbx_seq_one_letter_code
_entity_poly.pdbx_strand_id
1 'polypeptide(L)'
;MKTNTQQDNYTDKAELIDVINRTPVSELPAELEPIFDVNNFLKHLAVETLTGHWDGYSFNKNNFYLYRNTTTRRFEFIPYDTDNTFGIDWFNIDWTTRNVGSWASSQARPLTKNILAVEVYRKHYYLYLKQLINEAFTVNTIQSKTLAIRSKIENYATTDP
;
A
#
# COMPACT_ATOMS: atom_id res chain seq x y z
N MET A 1 0.12 10.69 23.64
CA MET A 1 -1.29 10.88 23.21
C MET A 1 -2.11 9.72 23.77
N LYS A 2 -3.12 9.99 24.61
CA LYS A 2 -4.06 9.00 25.15
C LYS A 2 -5.47 9.52 24.87
N THR A 3 -6.14 8.98 23.85
CA THR A 3 -7.53 9.32 23.50
C THR A 3 -8.44 8.09 23.41
N ASN A 4 -8.06 6.96 24.00
CA ASN A 4 -8.84 5.72 23.94
C ASN A 4 -9.53 5.43 25.28
N THR A 5 -10.55 6.23 25.61
CA THR A 5 -11.43 6.01 26.77
C THR A 5 -12.88 5.69 26.39
N GLN A 6 -13.20 5.57 25.10
CA GLN A 6 -14.50 5.08 24.65
C GLN A 6 -14.42 3.60 24.29
N GLN A 7 -15.50 2.88 24.60
CA GLN A 7 -15.72 1.48 24.21
C GLN A 7 -15.50 1.33 22.70
N ASP A 8 -14.68 0.36 22.29
CA ASP A 8 -14.30 0.20 20.90
C ASP A 8 -15.53 -0.10 20.01
N ASN A 9 -15.94 0.86 19.19
CA ASN A 9 -16.96 0.64 18.16
C ASN A 9 -16.28 0.14 16.87
N TYR A 10 -16.39 -1.16 16.61
CA TYR A 10 -15.81 -1.81 15.43
C TYR A 10 -16.75 -1.86 14.21
N THR A 11 -17.94 -1.26 14.29
CA THR A 11 -18.99 -1.40 13.25
C THR A 11 -18.51 -0.92 11.89
N ASP A 12 -17.87 0.24 11.82
CA ASP A 12 -17.32 0.80 10.58
C ASP A 12 -16.30 -0.17 9.93
N LYS A 13 -15.45 -0.82 10.73
CA LYS A 13 -14.46 -1.78 10.21
C LYS A 13 -15.12 -3.08 9.75
N ALA A 14 -16.13 -3.55 10.47
CA ALA A 14 -16.90 -4.74 10.08
C ALA A 14 -17.65 -4.49 8.76
N GLU A 15 -18.26 -3.32 8.60
CA GLU A 15 -18.88 -2.88 7.34
C GLU A 15 -17.90 -2.91 6.17
N LEU A 16 -16.71 -2.32 6.34
CA LEU A 16 -15.67 -2.35 5.30
C LEU A 16 -15.28 -3.79 4.92
N ILE A 17 -15.08 -4.66 5.92
CA ILE A 17 -14.74 -6.08 5.69
C ILE A 17 -15.87 -6.78 4.93
N ASP A 18 -17.12 -6.56 5.33
CA ASP A 18 -18.29 -7.19 4.71
C ASP A 18 -18.47 -6.74 3.26
N VAL A 19 -18.39 -5.43 2.97
CA VAL A 19 -18.45 -4.89 1.60
C VAL A 19 -17.35 -5.49 0.72
N ILE A 20 -16.11 -5.53 1.21
CA ILE A 20 -15.00 -6.10 0.43
C ILE A 20 -15.21 -7.59 0.13
N ASN A 21 -15.72 -8.36 1.10
CA ASN A 21 -15.76 -9.82 0.98
C ASN A 21 -17.06 -10.38 0.39
N ARG A 22 -18.18 -9.64 0.47
CA ARG A 22 -19.51 -10.15 0.11
C ARG A 22 -20.14 -9.43 -1.08
N THR A 23 -19.70 -8.22 -1.43
CA THR A 23 -20.26 -7.49 -2.58
C THR A 23 -19.76 -8.09 -3.90
N PRO A 24 -20.65 -8.39 -4.87
CA PRO A 24 -20.24 -8.82 -6.21
C PRO A 24 -19.31 -7.81 -6.88
N VAL A 25 -18.33 -8.29 -7.66
CA VAL A 25 -17.32 -7.43 -8.31
C VAL A 25 -17.94 -6.32 -9.18
N SER A 26 -19.09 -6.58 -9.82
CA SER A 26 -19.81 -5.59 -10.63
C SER A 26 -20.44 -4.46 -9.82
N GLU A 27 -20.74 -4.69 -8.54
CA GLU A 27 -21.39 -3.75 -7.63
C GLU A 27 -20.40 -3.10 -6.65
N LEU A 28 -19.22 -3.74 -6.47
CA LEU A 28 -18.21 -3.31 -5.51
C LEU A 28 -17.85 -1.82 -5.60
N PRO A 29 -17.73 -1.19 -6.78
CA PRO A 29 -17.45 0.24 -6.83
C PRO A 29 -18.48 1.12 -6.13
N ALA A 30 -19.76 0.84 -6.35
CA ALA A 30 -20.85 1.63 -5.79
C ALA A 30 -20.90 1.51 -4.25
N GLU A 31 -20.60 0.32 -3.73
CA GLU A 31 -20.65 0.04 -2.28
C GLU A 31 -19.36 0.45 -1.56
N LEU A 32 -18.19 0.34 -2.21
CA LEU A 32 -16.89 0.54 -1.56
C LEU A 32 -16.46 2.01 -1.54
N GLU A 33 -16.66 2.75 -2.62
CA GLU A 33 -16.20 4.15 -2.74
C GLU A 33 -16.78 5.10 -1.67
N PRO A 34 -18.04 4.93 -1.20
CA PRO A 34 -18.58 5.74 -0.10
C PRO A 34 -17.86 5.54 1.24
N ILE A 35 -17.21 4.40 1.45
CA ILE A 35 -16.65 4.01 2.75
C ILE A 35 -15.13 3.80 2.74
N PHE A 36 -14.48 3.78 1.58
CA PHE A 36 -13.04 3.53 1.44
C PHE A 36 -12.44 4.37 0.31
N ASP A 37 -11.26 4.97 0.55
CA ASP A 37 -10.53 5.70 -0.48
C ASP A 37 -9.77 4.73 -1.40
N VAL A 38 -10.49 4.18 -2.39
CA VAL A 38 -9.94 3.22 -3.36
C VAL A 38 -8.77 3.81 -4.13
N ASN A 39 -8.85 5.08 -4.54
CA ASN A 39 -7.81 5.71 -5.35
C ASN A 39 -6.51 5.87 -4.56
N ASN A 40 -6.58 6.25 -3.29
CA ASN A 40 -5.40 6.30 -2.42
C ASN A 40 -4.77 4.91 -2.27
N PHE A 41 -5.58 3.88 -2.01
CA PHE A 41 -5.10 2.51 -1.91
C PHE A 41 -4.45 2.00 -3.19
N LEU A 42 -5.02 2.29 -4.37
CA LEU A 42 -4.44 1.90 -5.66
C LEU A 42 -3.09 2.58 -5.91
N LYS A 43 -2.92 3.84 -5.50
CA LYS A 43 -1.62 4.53 -5.53
C LYS A 43 -0.62 3.89 -4.58
N HIS A 44 -1.03 3.59 -3.35
CA HIS A 44 -0.21 2.86 -2.38
C HIS A 44 0.26 1.52 -2.97
N LEU A 45 -0.66 0.73 -3.53
CA LEU A 45 -0.34 -0.57 -4.12
C LEU A 45 0.68 -0.46 -5.26
N ALA A 46 0.58 0.60 -6.08
CA ALA A 46 1.56 0.86 -7.13
C ALA A 46 2.95 1.17 -6.55
N VAL A 47 3.02 1.96 -5.47
CA VAL A 47 4.28 2.22 -4.75
C VAL A 47 4.81 0.94 -4.10
N GLU A 48 3.98 0.20 -3.36
CA GLU A 48 4.32 -1.07 -2.70
C GLU A 48 4.92 -2.08 -3.69
N THR A 49 4.35 -2.15 -4.88
CA THR A 49 4.83 -3.03 -5.96
C THR A 49 6.16 -2.57 -6.52
N LEU A 50 6.33 -1.27 -6.82
CA LEU A 50 7.54 -0.74 -7.43
C LEU A 50 8.74 -0.76 -6.46
N THR A 51 8.50 -0.49 -5.18
CA THR A 51 9.56 -0.54 -4.15
C THR A 51 9.88 -1.95 -3.71
N GLY A 52 9.13 -2.96 -4.16
CA GLY A 52 9.30 -4.35 -3.73
C GLY A 52 9.00 -4.53 -2.23
N HIS A 53 8.03 -3.79 -1.68
CA HIS A 53 7.69 -3.82 -0.25
C HIS A 53 6.97 -5.11 0.13
N TRP A 54 7.73 -6.19 0.28
CA TRP A 54 7.19 -7.51 0.56
C TRP A 54 6.56 -7.61 1.95
N ASP A 55 6.99 -6.81 2.93
CA ASP A 55 6.40 -6.82 4.27
C ASP A 55 5.10 -5.99 4.37
N GLY A 56 4.62 -5.43 3.26
CA GLY A 56 3.35 -4.70 3.21
C GLY A 56 2.11 -5.59 3.28
N TYR A 57 0.93 -4.96 3.15
CA TYR A 57 -0.34 -5.67 3.23
C TYR A 57 -0.48 -6.73 2.13
N SER A 58 -0.18 -6.38 0.88
CA SER A 58 -0.54 -7.25 -0.25
C SER A 58 0.30 -8.52 -0.30
N PHE A 59 1.55 -8.48 0.16
CA PHE A 59 2.38 -9.67 0.23
C PHE A 59 2.35 -10.32 1.63
N ASN A 60 2.70 -9.64 2.73
CA ASN A 60 2.79 -10.27 4.05
C ASN A 60 1.60 -10.03 5.02
N LYS A 61 0.66 -9.14 4.70
CA LYS A 61 -0.45 -8.69 5.60
C LYS A 61 0.03 -7.83 6.77
N ASN A 62 1.14 -7.12 6.60
CA ASN A 62 1.77 -6.35 7.68
C ASN A 62 1.92 -4.86 7.28
N ASN A 63 2.37 -4.04 8.23
CA ASN A 63 2.87 -2.68 8.01
C ASN A 63 1.87 -1.69 7.40
N PHE A 64 0.68 -1.59 7.99
CA PHE A 64 -0.32 -0.59 7.61
C PHE A 64 -1.25 -0.18 8.75
N TYR A 65 -1.85 0.99 8.60
CA TYR A 65 -3.00 1.44 9.38
C TYR A 65 -4.21 1.66 8.46
N LEU A 66 -5.40 1.53 9.04
CA LEU A 66 -6.65 2.02 8.46
C LEU A 66 -7.15 3.17 9.33
N TYR A 67 -7.21 4.36 8.73
CA TYR A 67 -7.71 5.56 9.39
C TYR A 67 -9.11 5.89 8.89
N ARG A 68 -10.10 6.02 9.78
CA ARG A 68 -11.43 6.50 9.42
C ARG A 68 -11.43 8.02 9.44
N ASN A 69 -11.35 8.64 8.27
CA ASN A 69 -11.33 10.09 8.14
C ASN A 69 -12.62 10.70 8.72
N THR A 70 -12.49 11.67 9.61
CA THR A 70 -13.62 12.30 10.30
C THR A 70 -14.44 13.22 9.42
N THR A 71 -13.86 13.76 8.34
CA THR A 71 -14.52 14.64 7.37
C THR A 71 -15.18 13.83 6.26
N THR A 72 -14.42 12.97 5.57
CA THR A 72 -14.94 12.23 4.41
C THR A 72 -15.73 10.99 4.83
N ARG A 73 -15.59 10.55 6.09
CA ARG A 73 -16.15 9.30 6.60
C ARG A 73 -15.75 8.09 5.76
N ARG A 74 -14.61 8.15 5.06
CA ARG A 74 -13.99 7.01 4.36
C ARG A 74 -12.81 6.48 5.15
N PHE A 75 -12.52 5.20 5.02
CA PHE A 75 -11.26 4.62 5.43
C PHE A 75 -10.16 4.97 4.45
N GLU A 76 -9.02 5.38 4.97
CA GLU A 76 -7.79 5.66 4.24
C GLU A 76 -6.73 4.64 4.65
N PHE A 77 -6.05 4.07 3.66
CA PHE A 77 -4.93 3.16 3.87
C PHE A 77 -3.66 3.95 4.08
N ILE A 78 -2.91 3.65 5.13
CA ILE A 78 -1.66 4.35 5.45
C ILE A 78 -0.54 3.31 5.58
N PRO A 79 0.51 3.36 4.74
CA PRO A 79 1.67 2.49 4.92
C PRO A 79 2.38 2.82 6.23
N TYR A 80 2.94 1.79 6.84
CA TYR A 80 3.84 1.91 7.98
C TYR A 80 5.11 1.11 7.68
N ASP A 81 6.16 1.32 8.48
CA ASP A 81 7.38 0.49 8.51
C ASP A 81 7.84 -0.08 7.15
N THR A 82 8.31 0.82 6.28
CA THR A 82 8.65 0.50 4.88
C THR A 82 10.15 0.25 4.69
N ASP A 83 10.82 -0.30 5.69
CA ASP A 83 12.26 -0.60 5.68
C ASP A 83 12.60 -1.81 4.79
N ASN A 84 11.71 -2.80 4.74
CA ASN A 84 11.77 -3.99 3.90
C ASN A 84 11.40 -3.69 2.43
N THR A 85 12.12 -2.73 1.84
CA THR A 85 11.94 -2.23 0.47
C THR A 85 13.27 -2.12 -0.27
N PHE A 86 13.24 -1.79 -1.55
CA PHE A 86 14.42 -1.47 -2.38
C PHE A 86 15.51 -2.56 -2.36
N GLY A 87 15.10 -3.83 -2.33
CA GLY A 87 16.00 -4.98 -2.45
C GLY A 87 16.38 -5.66 -1.14
N ILE A 88 15.91 -5.18 0.01
CA ILE A 88 15.96 -5.96 1.26
C ILE A 88 15.10 -7.23 1.09
N ASP A 89 15.64 -8.39 1.44
CA ASP A 89 14.97 -9.68 1.29
C ASP A 89 15.35 -10.67 2.39
N TRP A 90 14.36 -11.39 2.91
CA TRP A 90 14.52 -12.43 3.93
C TRP A 90 14.08 -13.82 3.45
N PHE A 91 13.71 -13.97 2.16
CA PHE A 91 13.14 -15.21 1.61
C PHE A 91 13.96 -15.85 0.48
N ASN A 92 15.11 -15.25 0.13
CA ASN A 92 15.88 -15.57 -1.06
C ASN A 92 15.05 -15.44 -2.35
N ILE A 93 14.29 -14.34 -2.45
CA ILE A 93 13.43 -14.00 -3.59
C ILE A 93 13.98 -12.74 -4.27
N ASP A 94 14.16 -12.81 -5.58
CA ASP A 94 14.40 -11.61 -6.39
C ASP A 94 13.10 -10.86 -6.67
N TRP A 95 12.81 -9.88 -5.83
CA TRP A 95 11.62 -9.03 -5.92
C TRP A 95 11.52 -8.24 -7.23
N THR A 96 12.64 -8.00 -7.93
CA THR A 96 12.67 -7.24 -9.19
C THR A 96 12.05 -8.02 -10.35
N THR A 97 11.99 -9.34 -10.24
CA THR A 97 11.46 -10.24 -11.28
C THR A 97 9.97 -10.55 -11.12
N ARG A 98 9.35 -10.12 -10.01
CA ARG A 98 7.96 -10.42 -9.70
C ARG A 98 7.01 -9.67 -10.64
N ASN A 99 5.98 -10.35 -11.12
CA ASN A 99 4.99 -9.75 -12.00
C ASN A 99 4.14 -8.71 -11.24
N VAL A 100 4.20 -7.45 -11.68
CA VAL A 100 3.48 -6.33 -11.07
C VAL A 100 1.95 -6.48 -11.11
N GLY A 101 1.41 -7.22 -12.09
CA GLY A 101 -0.01 -7.56 -12.19
C GLY A 101 -0.44 -8.68 -11.25
N SER A 102 0.50 -9.34 -10.57
CA SER A 102 0.27 -10.41 -9.60
C SER A 102 1.12 -10.22 -8.34
N TRP A 103 1.28 -8.97 -7.93
CA TRP A 103 2.10 -8.59 -6.77
C TRP A 103 1.66 -9.30 -5.48
N ALA A 104 0.35 -9.33 -5.21
CA ALA A 104 -0.20 -9.91 -3.98
C ALA A 104 0.21 -11.38 -3.77
N SER A 105 0.27 -11.79 -2.49
CA SER A 105 0.53 -13.18 -2.12
C SER A 105 -0.56 -14.12 -2.66
N SER A 106 -0.21 -15.41 -2.81
CA SER A 106 -1.18 -16.47 -3.14
C SER A 106 -2.17 -16.74 -2.02
N GLN A 107 -1.85 -16.35 -0.79
CA GLN A 107 -2.78 -16.39 0.34
C GLN A 107 -3.88 -15.33 0.21
N ALA A 108 -4.95 -15.44 1.00
CA ALA A 108 -6.06 -14.49 0.96
C ALA A 108 -5.61 -13.05 1.29
N ARG A 109 -5.81 -12.14 0.32
CA ARG A 109 -5.60 -10.69 0.42
C ARG A 109 -6.85 -9.99 -0.11
N PRO A 110 -8.00 -10.10 0.58
CA PRO A 110 -9.30 -9.77 0.00
C PRO A 110 -9.39 -8.32 -0.51
N LEU A 111 -8.78 -7.35 0.20
CA LEU A 111 -8.75 -5.95 -0.26
C LEU A 111 -8.05 -5.83 -1.62
N THR A 112 -6.78 -6.26 -1.74
CA THR A 112 -6.02 -6.19 -2.99
C THR A 112 -6.68 -7.03 -4.10
N LYS A 113 -7.08 -8.27 -3.77
CA LYS A 113 -7.66 -9.22 -4.73
C LYS A 113 -8.97 -8.69 -5.32
N ASN A 114 -9.91 -8.27 -4.49
CA ASN A 114 -11.25 -7.90 -4.94
C ASN A 114 -11.26 -6.52 -5.60
N ILE A 115 -10.44 -5.58 -5.12
CA ILE A 115 -10.26 -4.29 -5.82
C ILE A 115 -9.66 -4.51 -7.21
N LEU A 116 -8.60 -5.31 -7.36
CA LEU A 116 -8.02 -5.57 -8.68
C LEU A 116 -8.87 -6.47 -9.58
N ALA A 117 -9.85 -7.19 -9.03
CA ALA A 117 -10.83 -7.92 -9.84
C ALA A 117 -11.73 -6.97 -10.64
N VAL A 118 -12.01 -5.78 -10.12
CA VAL A 118 -12.75 -4.72 -10.83
C VAL A 118 -11.89 -4.16 -11.96
N GLU A 119 -12.40 -4.19 -13.19
CA GLU A 119 -11.64 -3.78 -14.38
C GLU A 119 -11.18 -2.32 -14.33
N VAL A 120 -12.06 -1.39 -13.92
CA VAL A 120 -11.71 0.04 -13.84
C VAL A 120 -10.61 0.31 -12.82
N TYR A 121 -10.66 -0.34 -11.66
CA TYR A 121 -9.62 -0.21 -10.63
C TYR A 121 -8.29 -0.80 -11.07
N ARG A 122 -8.32 -1.93 -11.79
CA ARG A 122 -7.12 -2.51 -12.40
C ARG A 122 -6.48 -1.56 -13.41
N LYS A 123 -7.29 -0.89 -14.24
CA LYS A 123 -6.80 0.13 -15.18
C LYS A 123 -6.17 1.32 -14.46
N HIS A 124 -6.79 1.80 -13.37
CA HIS A 124 -6.23 2.87 -12.54
C HIS A 124 -4.91 2.46 -11.87
N TYR A 125 -4.82 1.23 -11.36
CA TYR A 125 -3.57 0.68 -10.83
C TYR A 125 -2.43 0.74 -11.86
N TYR A 126 -2.66 0.23 -13.08
CA TYR A 126 -1.65 0.29 -14.14
C TYR A 126 -1.34 1.72 -14.58
N LEU A 127 -2.31 2.63 -14.55
CA LEU A 127 -2.07 4.05 -14.79
C LEU A 127 -1.13 4.63 -13.73
N TYR A 128 -1.34 4.33 -12.44
CA TYR A 128 -0.45 4.79 -11.37
C TYR A 128 0.96 4.21 -11.47
N LEU A 129 1.09 2.92 -11.79
CA LEU A 129 2.39 2.32 -12.10
C LEU A 129 3.09 3.09 -13.23
N LYS A 130 2.38 3.36 -14.33
CA LYS A 130 2.91 4.09 -15.48
C LYS A 130 3.31 5.52 -15.12
N GLN A 131 2.52 6.23 -14.32
CA GLN A 131 2.86 7.58 -13.86
C GLN A 131 4.13 7.57 -13.01
N LEU A 132 4.20 6.67 -12.02
CA LEU A 132 5.34 6.57 -11.12
C LEU A 132 6.64 6.27 -11.87
N ILE A 133 6.68 5.30 -12.79
CA ILE A 133 7.91 4.95 -13.52
C ILE A 133 8.38 6.05 -14.50
N ASN A 134 7.48 6.94 -14.94
CA ASN A 134 7.84 8.05 -15.82
C ASN A 134 8.23 9.32 -15.06
N GLU A 135 7.91 9.39 -13.77
CA GLU A 135 8.08 10.60 -12.95
C GLU A 135 8.95 10.31 -11.72
N ALA A 136 8.33 9.80 -10.65
CA ALA A 136 8.96 9.71 -9.34
C ALA A 136 9.92 8.52 -9.17
N PHE A 137 9.72 7.45 -9.93
CA PHE A 137 10.42 6.16 -9.81
C PHE A 137 11.41 5.93 -10.95
N THR A 138 12.14 6.98 -11.34
CA THR A 138 13.26 6.88 -12.29
C THR A 138 14.58 6.69 -11.53
N VAL A 139 15.58 6.09 -12.18
CA VAL A 139 16.92 5.92 -11.61
C VAL A 139 17.48 7.26 -11.10
N ASN A 140 17.41 8.30 -11.93
CA ASN A 140 17.92 9.63 -11.56
C ASN A 140 17.20 10.20 -10.33
N THR A 141 15.86 10.12 -10.27
CA THR A 141 15.08 10.65 -9.15
C THR A 141 15.39 9.90 -7.85
N ILE A 142 15.39 8.56 -7.88
CA ILE A 142 15.63 7.73 -6.70
C ILE A 142 17.07 7.85 -6.23
N GLN A 143 18.05 7.81 -7.13
CA GLN A 143 19.47 7.97 -6.80
C GLN A 143 19.74 9.35 -6.19
N SER A 144 19.19 10.42 -6.77
CA SER A 144 19.37 11.78 -6.24
C SER A 144 18.82 11.90 -4.82
N LYS A 145 17.63 11.35 -4.53
CA LYS A 145 17.05 11.34 -3.18
C LYS A 145 17.89 10.51 -2.21
N THR A 146 18.34 9.33 -2.63
CA THR A 146 19.15 8.43 -1.81
C THR A 146 20.49 9.07 -1.43
N LEU A 147 21.18 9.66 -2.39
CA LEU A 147 22.44 10.37 -2.16
C LEU A 147 22.25 11.60 -1.25
N ALA A 148 21.14 12.34 -1.41
CA ALA A 148 20.83 13.47 -0.55
C ALA A 148 20.56 13.05 0.91
N ILE A 149 19.91 11.89 1.13
CA ILE A 149 19.73 11.33 2.48
C ILE A 149 21.06 10.85 3.03
N ARG A 150 21.82 10.03 2.27
CA ARG A 150 23.14 9.54 2.65
C ARG A 150 24.04 10.68 3.09
N SER A 151 24.15 11.74 2.30
CA SER A 151 25.02 12.89 2.60
C SER A 151 24.69 13.57 3.93
N LYS A 152 23.42 13.51 4.40
CA LYS A 152 23.03 14.09 5.70
C LYS A 152 23.43 13.21 6.89
N ILE A 153 23.52 11.89 6.68
CA ILE A 153 23.73 10.92 7.76
C ILE A 153 25.15 10.32 7.76
N GLU A 154 25.90 10.41 6.68
CA GLU A 154 27.19 9.71 6.48
C GLU A 154 28.22 10.03 7.56
N ASN A 155 28.36 11.31 7.93
CA ASN A 155 29.30 11.71 8.98
C ASN A 155 28.90 11.17 10.36
N TYR A 156 27.61 11.01 10.63
CA TYR A 156 27.13 10.46 11.89
C TYR A 156 27.26 8.94 11.91
N ALA A 157 26.85 8.28 10.81
CA ALA A 157 26.90 6.83 10.65
C ALA A 157 28.32 6.26 10.74
N THR A 158 29.33 6.98 10.26
CA THR A 158 30.75 6.55 10.36
C THR A 158 31.34 6.68 11.77
N THR A 159 30.63 7.39 12.66
CA THR A 159 31.04 7.61 14.06
C THR A 159 30.06 7.00 15.07
N ASP A 160 29.04 6.29 14.58
CA ASP A 160 28.05 5.59 15.40
C ASP A 160 28.70 4.29 15.94
N PRO A 161 28.81 4.11 17.27
CA PRO A 161 29.58 3.03 17.89
C PRO A 161 29.06 1.61 17.65
#